data_AF-A0A7W8NAI5-F1
#
_entry.id   AF-A0A7W8NAI5-F1
#
_cell.length_a   1.000
_cell.length_b   1.000
_cell.length_c   1.000
_cell.angle_alpha   90.00
_cell.angle_beta   90.00
_cell.angle_gamma   90.00
#
_symmetry.space_group_name_H-M   'P 1'
#
loop_
_entity.id
_entity.type
_entity.pdbx_description
1 polymer ?
#
loop_
_entity_poly.entity_id
_entity_poly.type
_entity_poly.pdbx_seq_one_letter_code
_entity_poly.pdbx_strand_id
1 'polypeptide(L)'
;MSSKLLDDLDHGQYAAAGADFDTKMKVLTPERLQSFWEKLPERWGALGARDNARLVQKDGNDIVVTPLHFGDKVANAVVVCTPAGQISGFHVFLQP
;
A
#
# COMPACT_ATOMS: atom_id res chain seq x y z
N MET A 1 -5.96 -8.77 -2.37
CA MET A 1 -4.55 -8.33 -2.53
C MET A 1 -4.34 -6.93 -1.97
N SER A 2 -4.89 -5.86 -2.56
CA SER A 2 -4.65 -4.50 -2.06
C SER A 2 -5.14 -4.27 -0.62
N SER A 3 -6.38 -4.64 -0.29
CA SER A 3 -6.89 -4.55 1.08
C SER A 3 -6.03 -5.38 2.04
N LYS A 4 -5.80 -6.65 1.71
CA LYS A 4 -4.95 -7.56 2.49
C LYS A 4 -3.54 -6.99 2.75
N LEU A 5 -2.87 -6.46 1.73
CA LEU A 5 -1.56 -5.81 1.89
C LEU A 5 -1.65 -4.73 2.97
N LEU A 6 -2.62 -3.83 2.85
CA LEU A 6 -2.78 -2.73 3.80
C LEU A 6 -3.15 -3.26 5.19
N ASP A 7 -4.05 -4.24 5.31
CA ASP A 7 -4.42 -4.84 6.60
C ASP A 7 -3.20 -5.48 7.28
N ASP A 8 -2.41 -6.26 6.56
CA ASP A 8 -1.18 -6.86 7.07
C ASP A 8 -0.19 -5.76 7.54
N LEU A 9 -0.10 -4.62 6.84
CA LEU A 9 0.73 -3.49 7.26
C LEU A 9 0.23 -2.83 8.56
N ASP A 10 -1.08 -2.63 8.73
CA ASP A 10 -1.66 -2.08 9.97
C ASP A 10 -1.43 -3.02 11.16
N HIS A 11 -1.44 -4.32 10.91
CA HIS A 11 -1.20 -5.34 11.92
C HIS A 11 0.28 -5.67 12.14
N GLY A 12 1.21 -4.94 11.50
CA GLY A 12 2.66 -5.17 11.62
C GLY A 12 3.13 -6.50 11.02
N GLN A 13 2.32 -7.13 10.17
CA GLN A 13 2.58 -8.42 9.55
C GLN A 13 3.37 -8.27 8.24
N TYR A 14 4.54 -7.64 8.31
CA TYR A 14 5.31 -7.26 7.12
C TYR A 14 5.76 -8.43 6.24
N ALA A 15 5.98 -9.61 6.82
CA ALA A 15 6.27 -10.83 6.06
C ALA A 15 5.06 -11.32 5.25
N ALA A 16 3.85 -11.23 5.82
CA ALA A 16 2.61 -11.59 5.15
C ALA A 16 2.21 -10.56 4.08
N ALA A 17 2.41 -9.27 4.38
CA ALA A 17 2.16 -8.15 3.49
C ALA A 17 2.88 -8.31 2.13
N GLY A 18 4.11 -8.84 2.15
CA GLY A 18 4.90 -9.08 0.94
C GLY A 18 4.59 -10.40 0.19
N ALA A 19 3.63 -11.21 0.65
CA ALA A 19 3.40 -12.55 0.09
C ALA A 19 2.92 -12.52 -1.38
N ASP A 20 2.12 -11.52 -1.74
CA ASP A 20 1.54 -11.38 -3.08
C ASP A 20 2.46 -10.59 -4.04
N PHE A 21 3.67 -10.21 -3.62
CA PHE A 21 4.60 -9.42 -4.43
C PHE A 21 5.12 -10.22 -5.64
N ASP A 22 5.10 -9.56 -6.80
CA ASP A 22 5.75 -10.09 -7.99
C ASP A 22 7.28 -10.12 -7.82
N THR A 23 7.98 -10.73 -8.79
CA THR A 23 9.44 -10.86 -8.75
C THR A 23 10.16 -9.52 -8.65
N LYS A 24 9.60 -8.44 -9.21
CA LYS A 24 10.20 -7.10 -9.17
C LYS A 24 10.02 -6.47 -7.79
N MET A 25 8.87 -6.68 -7.15
CA MET A 25 8.54 -6.16 -5.84
C MET A 25 9.23 -6.89 -4.70
N LYS A 26 9.70 -8.13 -4.88
CA LYS A 26 10.45 -8.90 -3.86
C LYS A 26 11.74 -8.24 -3.37
N VAL A 27 12.20 -7.16 -4.01
CA VAL A 27 13.27 -6.29 -3.47
C VAL A 27 12.85 -5.52 -2.21
N LEU A 28 11.55 -5.34 -1.98
CA LEU A 28 10.97 -4.89 -0.71
C LEU A 28 10.90 -6.10 0.23
N THR A 29 11.98 -6.30 0.97
CA THR A 29 12.00 -7.25 2.08
C THR A 29 11.04 -6.79 3.19
N PRO A 30 10.61 -7.68 4.09
CA PRO A 30 9.74 -7.31 5.21
C PRO A 30 10.28 -6.12 6.03
N GLU A 31 11.59 -6.06 6.25
CA GLU A 31 12.24 -4.99 7.03
C GLU A 31 12.23 -3.65 6.29
N ARG A 32 12.37 -3.67 4.95
CA ARG A 32 12.23 -2.48 4.12
C ARG A 32 10.79 -1.99 4.08
N LEU A 33 9.85 -2.93 4.01
CA LEU A 33 8.43 -2.62 4.01
C LEU A 33 7.99 -2.03 5.35
N GLN A 34 8.46 -2.59 6.46
CA GLN A 34 8.31 -2.02 7.81
C GLN A 34 8.85 -0.60 7.87
N SER A 35 10.13 -0.44 7.49
CA SER A 35 10.80 0.87 7.53
C SER A 35 10.09 1.90 6.66
N PHE A 36 9.49 1.49 5.55
CA PHE A 36 8.70 2.36 4.68
C PHE A 36 7.39 2.77 5.37
N TRP A 37 6.65 1.80 5.91
CA TRP A 37 5.32 2.01 6.48
C TRP A 37 5.35 2.83 7.78
N GLU A 38 6.25 2.49 8.70
CA GLU A 38 6.36 3.16 10.01
C GLU A 38 6.87 4.60 9.91
N LYS A 39 7.59 4.94 8.82
CA LYS A 39 8.00 6.33 8.53
C LYS A 39 6.85 7.21 8.05
N LEU A 40 5.73 6.66 7.59
CA LEU A 40 4.62 7.50 7.12
C LEU A 40 3.98 8.27 8.29
N PRO A 41 3.62 7.60 9.41
CA PRO A 41 3.13 8.33 10.58
C PRO A 41 4.11 9.34 11.16
N GLU A 42 5.41 9.03 11.18
CA GLU A 42 6.46 9.95 11.65
C GLU A 42 6.49 11.26 10.84
N ARG A 43 6.18 11.19 9.54
CA ARG A 43 6.27 12.33 8.63
C ARG A 43 4.96 13.08 8.45
N TRP A 44 3.83 12.37 8.50
CA TRP A 44 2.53 12.93 8.11
C TRP A 44 1.53 13.01 9.26
N GLY A 45 1.86 12.48 10.44
CA GLY A 45 0.96 12.40 11.59
C GLY A 45 0.42 10.98 11.78
N ALA A 46 -0.24 10.70 12.92
CA ALA A 46 -0.74 9.35 13.19
C ALA A 46 -1.67 8.82 12.08
N LEU A 47 -1.46 7.58 11.65
CA LEU A 47 -2.34 6.89 10.71
C LEU A 47 -3.72 6.70 11.37
N GLY A 48 -4.75 7.17 10.68
CA GLY A 48 -6.15 7.07 11.08
C GLY A 48 -6.94 6.12 10.19
N ALA A 49 -8.19 6.49 9.91
CA ALA A 49 -9.08 5.69 9.09
C ALA A 49 -8.63 5.62 7.61
N ARG A 50 -9.25 4.69 6.88
CA ARG A 50 -9.14 4.57 5.43
C ARG A 50 -10.50 4.84 4.80
N ASP A 51 -10.50 5.53 3.66
CA ASP A 51 -11.73 5.65 2.87
C ASP A 51 -11.89 4.44 1.94
N ASN A 52 -13.06 4.37 1.29
CA ASN A 52 -13.33 3.34 0.30
C ASN A 52 -12.30 3.38 -0.83
N ALA A 53 -11.77 2.21 -1.15
CA ALA A 53 -10.87 2.05 -2.28
C ALA A 53 -11.62 2.29 -3.59
N ARG A 54 -10.93 2.88 -4.56
CA ARG A 54 -11.37 2.98 -5.96
C ARG A 54 -10.48 2.13 -6.85
N LEU A 55 -11.10 1.44 -7.81
CA LEU A 55 -10.41 0.63 -8.80
C LEU A 55 -10.30 1.41 -10.11
N VAL A 56 -9.11 1.41 -10.70
CA VAL A 56 -8.83 1.96 -12.03
C VAL A 56 -8.09 0.90 -12.83
N GLN A 57 -8.52 0.62 -14.05
CA GLN A 57 -7.79 -0.27 -14.94
C GLN A 57 -6.88 0.53 -15.88
N LYS A 58 -5.62 0.10 -16.00
CA LYS A 58 -4.66 0.72 -16.92
C LYS A 58 -3.64 -0.29 -17.40
N ASP A 59 -3.42 -0.35 -18.71
CA ASP A 59 -2.44 -1.22 -19.36
C ASP A 59 -2.60 -2.71 -18.95
N GLY A 60 -3.86 -3.14 -18.75
CA GLY A 60 -4.20 -4.49 -18.30
C GLY A 60 -4.00 -4.75 -16.80
N ASN A 61 -3.52 -3.78 -16.03
CA ASN A 61 -3.37 -3.90 -14.58
C ASN A 61 -4.56 -3.26 -13.84
N ASP A 62 -4.88 -3.85 -12.69
CA ASP A 62 -5.81 -3.28 -11.71
C ASP A 62 -5.04 -2.35 -10.78
N ILE A 63 -5.34 -1.06 -10.79
CA ILE A 63 -4.77 -0.05 -9.90
C ILE A 63 -5.80 0.26 -8.82
N VAL A 64 -5.52 -0.18 -7.59
CA VAL A 64 -6.37 0.09 -6.44
C VAL A 64 -5.81 1.29 -5.69
N VAL A 65 -6.64 2.32 -5.52
CA VAL A 65 -6.28 3.54 -4.78
C VAL A 65 -7.13 3.61 -3.52
N THR A 66 -6.49 3.54 -2.36
CA THR A 66 -7.11 3.62 -1.04
C THR A 66 -6.66 4.89 -0.34
N PRO A 67 -7.55 5.87 -0.08
CA PRO A 67 -7.20 7.03 0.72
C PRO A 67 -6.95 6.64 2.18
N LEU A 68 -5.87 7.15 2.76
CA LEU A 68 -5.41 6.95 4.13
C LEU A 68 -5.39 8.30 4.84
N HIS A 69 -6.03 8.39 6.00
CA HIS A 69 -6.00 9.60 6.82
C HIS A 69 -4.75 9.61 7.71
N PHE A 70 -4.05 10.75 7.76
CA PHE A 70 -2.88 11.00 8.59
C PHE A 70 -3.07 12.38 9.29
N GLY A 71 -3.68 12.39 10.47
CA GLY A 71 -4.16 13.64 11.08
C GLY A 71 -5.10 14.40 10.14
N ASP A 72 -4.79 15.67 9.85
CA ASP A 72 -5.56 16.52 8.91
C ASP A 72 -5.16 16.31 7.44
N LYS A 73 -4.28 15.35 7.15
CA LYS A 73 -3.79 15.05 5.80
C LYS A 73 -4.43 13.78 5.28
N VAL A 74 -4.60 13.69 3.97
CA VAL A 74 -5.01 12.46 3.30
C VAL A 74 -3.92 12.06 2.32
N ALA A 75 -3.52 10.80 2.34
CA ALA A 75 -2.60 10.21 1.37
C ALA A 75 -3.32 9.16 0.53
N ASN A 76 -2.91 8.97 -0.71
CA ASN A 76 -3.33 7.83 -1.52
C ASN A 76 -2.32 6.70 -1.36
N ALA A 77 -2.75 5.55 -0.88
CA ALA A 77 -2.06 4.28 -1.11
C ALA A 77 -2.48 3.72 -2.45
N VAL A 78 -1.52 3.53 -3.35
CA VAL A 78 -1.73 3.00 -4.70
C VAL A 78 -1.06 1.64 -4.78
N VAL A 79 -1.86 0.61 -5.05
CA VAL A 79 -1.42 -0.77 -5.26
C VAL A 79 -1.72 -1.15 -6.69
N VAL A 80 -0.69 -1.59 -7.43
CA VAL A 80 -0.82 -2.08 -8.80
C VAL A 80 -0.83 -3.60 -8.78
N CYS A 81 -1.90 -4.20 -9.28
CA CYS A 81 -2.12 -5.63 -9.36
C CYS A 81 -2.06 -6.07 -10.82
N THR A 82 -1.23 -7.07 -11.12
CA THR A 82 -1.12 -7.69 -12.44
C THR A 82 -2.33 -8.57 -12.74
N PRO A 83 -2.59 -8.92 -14.01
CA PRO A 83 -3.61 -9.92 -14.39
C PRO A 83 -3.45 -11.28 -13.70
N ALA A 84 -2.23 -11.62 -13.29
CA ALA A 84 -1.92 -12.87 -12.60
C ALA A 84 -2.27 -12.83 -11.10
N GLY A 85 -2.80 -11.72 -10.61
CA GLY A 85 -3.09 -11.55 -9.18
C GLY A 85 -1.83 -11.40 -8.34
N GLN A 86 -0.83 -10.66 -8.83
CA GLN A 86 0.36 -10.29 -8.06
C GLN A 86 0.49 -8.77 -7.95
N ILE A 87 1.07 -8.29 -6.86
CA ILE A 87 1.34 -6.87 -6.66
C ILE A 87 2.66 -6.53 -7.37
N SER A 88 2.58 -5.65 -8.37
CA SER A 88 3.73 -5.16 -9.15
C SER A 88 4.15 -3.72 -8.79
N GLY A 89 3.40 -3.06 -7.91
CA GLY A 89 3.72 -1.73 -7.43
C GLY A 89 2.97 -1.36 -6.16
N PHE A 90 3.64 -0.63 -5.27
CA PHE A 90 3.05 -0.06 -4.07
C PHE A 90 3.67 1.32 -3.77
N HIS A 91 2.83 2.35 -3.71
CA HIS A 91 3.23 3.73 -3.46
C HIS A 91 2.27 4.40 -2.51
N VAL A 92 2.78 5.32 -1.67
CA VAL A 92 1.94 6.20 -0.84
C VAL A 92 2.40 7.64 -1.03
N PHE A 93 1.46 8.53 -1.32
CA PHE A 93 1.74 9.96 -1.51
C PHE A 93 0.56 10.82 -1.03
N LEU A 94 0.86 12.00 -0.49
CA LEU A 94 -0.16 12.95 -0.05
C LEU A 94 -1.03 13.39 -1.23
N GLN A 95 -2.33 13.53 -0.97
CA GLN A 95 -3.23 14.22 -1.88
C GLN A 95 -2.86 15.71 -1.93
N PRO A 96 -2.97 16.34 -3.12
CA PRO A 96 -2.72 17.77 -3.27
C PRO A 96 -3.73 18.63 -2.52
#